data_AF-A0A968K1F5-F1
#
_entry.id   AF-A0A968K1F5-F1
#
_cell.length_a   1.000
_cell.length_b   1.000
_cell.length_c   1.000
_cell.angle_alpha   90.00
_cell.angle_beta   90.00
_cell.angle_gamma   90.00
#
_symmetry.space_group_name_H-M   'P 1'
#
loop_
_entity.id
_entity.type
_entity.pdbx_description
1 polymer ?
#
loop_
_entity_poly.entity_id
_entity_poly.type
_entity_poly.pdbx_seq_one_letter_code
_entity_poly.pdbx_strand_id
1 'polypeptide(L)' 'RFHSFALAGTDPIEMLTGPIPATRTALERGGLTLDDIDLVEINEAFASVVLAWQREL' A
#
# COMPACT_ATOMS: atom_id res chain seq x y z
N ARG A 1 11.33 10.14 11.40
CA ARG A 1 12.48 9.50 10.70
C ARG A 1 11.90 8.66 9.58
N PHE A 2 12.54 8.61 8.41
CA PHE A 2 12.12 7.73 7.32
C PHE A 2 12.55 6.29 7.64
N HIS A 3 11.61 5.34 7.63
CA HIS A 3 11.83 3.95 8.09
C HIS A 3 12.07 2.98 6.93
N SER A 4 11.14 2.91 5.97
CA SER A 4 11.23 2.05 4.79
C SER A 4 10.49 2.66 3.60
N PHE A 5 10.78 2.15 2.39
CA PHE A 5 10.01 2.44 1.18
C PHE A 5 10.03 1.28 0.21
N ALA A 6 9.05 1.28 -0.68
CA ALA A 6 8.93 0.32 -1.76
C ALA A 6 8.35 0.97 -3.01
N LEU A 7 8.66 0.36 -4.14
CA LEU A 7 8.05 0.66 -5.44
C LEU A 7 7.51 -0.65 -5.98
N ALA A 8 6.33 -0.61 -6.58
CA ALA A 8 5.73 -1.75 -7.25
C ALA A 8 5.21 -1.32 -8.62
N GLY A 9 5.42 -2.19 -9.61
CA GLY A 9 4.75 -2.11 -10.91
C GLY A 9 3.67 -3.18 -10.97
N THR A 10 2.53 -2.83 -11.56
CA THR A 10 1.41 -3.73 -11.80
C THR A 10 1.07 -3.73 -13.30
N ASP A 11 0.20 -4.65 -13.72
CA ASP A 11 -0.35 -4.63 -15.08
C ASP A 11 -1.01 -3.26 -15.34
N PRO A 12 -0.76 -2.58 -16.47
CA PRO A 12 -1.39 -1.30 -16.79
C PRO A 12 -2.92 -1.30 -16.74
N ILE A 13 -3.57 -2.43 -17.03
CA ILE A 13 -5.02 -2.59 -16.93
C ILE A 13 -5.46 -2.53 -15.46
N GLU A 14 -4.64 -3.05 -14.54
CA GLU A 14 -4.87 -3.07 -13.10
C GLU A 14 -4.00 -2.04 -12.36
N MET A 15 -3.52 -0.99 -13.05
CA MET A 15 -2.48 -0.09 -12.51
C MET A 15 -2.84 0.53 -11.16
N LEU A 16 -4.13 0.76 -10.92
CA LEU A 16 -4.63 1.38 -9.70
C LEU A 16 -4.55 0.47 -8.47
N THR A 17 -4.21 -0.81 -8.64
CA THR A 17 -3.92 -1.74 -7.53
C THR A 17 -2.51 -1.57 -6.96
N GLY A 18 -1.65 -0.76 -7.59
CA GLY A 18 -0.25 -0.55 -7.21
C GLY A 18 0.03 -0.28 -5.73
N PRO A 19 -0.83 0.45 -4.98
CA PRO A 19 -0.65 0.63 -3.54
C PRO A 19 -0.56 -0.69 -2.75
N ILE A 20 -1.29 -1.74 -3.14
CA ILE A 20 -1.36 -3.01 -2.39
C ILE A 20 0.02 -3.71 -2.32
N PRO A 21 0.67 -4.07 -3.44
CA PRO A 21 2.00 -4.70 -3.39
C PRO A 21 3.07 -3.75 -2.84
N ALA A 22 2.94 -2.43 -3.07
CA ALA A 22 3.87 -1.45 -2.52
C ALA A 22 3.80 -1.40 -0.98
N THR A 23 2.60 -1.37 -0.39
CA THR A 23 2.42 -1.38 1.06
C THR A 23 2.94 -2.66 1.68
N ARG A 24 2.60 -3.84 1.14
CA ARG A 24 3.11 -5.13 1.64
C ARG A 24 4.64 -5.16 1.66
N THR A 25 5.26 -4.73 0.57
CA THR A 25 6.73 -4.69 0.45
C THR A 25 7.37 -3.69 1.41
N ALA A 26 6.76 -2.53 1.63
CA ALA A 26 7.28 -1.50 2.54
C ALA A 26 7.21 -1.95 4.01
N LEU A 27 6.12 -2.61 4.40
CA LEU A 27 5.94 -3.20 5.73
C LEU A 27 6.94 -4.34 5.97
N GLU A 28 7.06 -5.29 5.02
CA GLU A 28 8.00 -6.40 5.09
C GLU A 28 9.45 -5.92 5.25
N ARG A 29 9.88 -4.95 4.42
CA ARG A 29 11.22 -4.34 4.53
C ARG A 29 11.45 -3.59 5.84
N GLY A 30 10.38 -3.02 6.40
CA GLY A 30 10.41 -2.32 7.68
C GLY A 30 10.37 -3.26 8.88
N GLY A 31 10.09 -4.56 8.69
CA GLY A 31 9.81 -5.50 9.77
C GLY A 31 8.57 -5.12 10.57
N LEU A 32 7.57 -4.52 9.91
CA LEU A 32 6.34 -4.02 10.52
C LEU A 32 5.13 -4.79 9.98
N THR A 33 4.04 -4.74 10.74
CA THR A 33 2.70 -5.16 10.34
C THR A 33 1.79 -3.95 10.18
N LEU A 34 0.59 -4.14 9.60
CA LEU A 34 -0.38 -3.04 9.51
C LEU A 34 -0.88 -2.60 10.90
N ASP A 35 -0.93 -3.52 11.87
CA ASP A 35 -1.32 -3.24 13.26
C ASP A 35 -0.33 -2.33 14.01
N ASP A 36 0.92 -2.22 13.52
CA ASP A 36 1.93 -1.31 14.06
C ASP A 36 1.77 0.13 13.54
N ILE A 37 0.80 0.39 12.65
CA ILE A 37 0.59 1.69 11.98
C ILE A 37 -0.64 2.38 12.55
N ASP A 38 -0.42 3.44 13.33
CA ASP A 38 -1.51 4.22 13.94
C ASP A 38 -2.36 5.00 12.91
N LEU A 39 -1.74 5.46 11.82
CA LEU A 39 -2.39 6.27 10.79
C LEU A 39 -1.85 5.90 9.40
N VAL A 40 -2.79 5.65 8.48
CA VAL A 40 -2.48 5.41 7.07
C VAL A 40 -2.94 6.60 6.25
N GLU A 41 -2.02 7.17 5.48
CA GLU A 41 -2.28 8.14 4.42
C GLU A 41 -2.18 7.42 3.08
N ILE A 42 -3.31 7.26 2.39
CA ILE A 42 -3.38 6.64 1.07
C ILE A 42 -3.90 7.65 0.05
N ASN A 43 -3.30 7.67 -1.14
CA ASN A 43 -3.80 8.52 -2.21
C ASN A 43 -5.18 8.05 -2.71
N GLU A 44 -6.17 8.93 -2.62
CA GLU A 44 -7.55 8.66 -3.01
C GLU A 44 -7.82 9.00 -4.49
N ALA A 45 -7.09 8.37 -5.41
CA ALA A 45 -7.35 8.58 -6.85
C ALA A 45 -8.82 8.28 -7.20
N PHE A 46 -9.40 7.23 -6.60
CA PHE A 46 -10.82 6.88 -6.62
C PHE A 46 -11.20 6.12 -5.35
N ALA A 47 -12.47 6.17 -4.94
CA ALA A 47 -12.96 5.43 -3.78
C ALA A 47 -12.74 3.90 -3.89
N SER A 48 -12.88 3.35 -5.09
CA SER A 48 -12.64 1.92 -5.34
C SER A 48 -11.21 1.48 -5.06
N VAL A 49 -10.22 2.37 -5.24
CA VAL A 49 -8.81 2.08 -4.97
C VAL A 49 -8.59 1.91 -3.47
N VAL A 50 -9.10 2.82 -2.67
CA VAL A 50 -8.99 2.78 -1.20
C VAL A 50 -9.70 1.55 -0.66
N LEU A 51 -10.92 1.28 -1.12
CA LEU A 51 -11.71 0.12 -0.69
C LEU A 51 -11.06 -1.21 -1.07
N ALA A 52 -10.46 -1.30 -2.27
CA ALA A 52 -9.71 -2.48 -2.68
C ALA A 52 -8.46 -2.67 -1.82
N TRP A 53 -7.71 -1.61 -1.56
CA TRP A 53 -6.52 -1.64 -0.70
C TRP A 53 -6.87 -2.09 0.73
N GLN A 54 -7.94 -1.54 1.31
CA GLN A 54 -8.39 -1.90 2.66
C GLN A 54 -8.89 -3.35 2.74
N ARG A 55 -9.46 -3.88 1.66
CA ARG A 55 -9.94 -5.27 1.63
C ARG A 55 -8.81 -6.30 1.54
N GLU A 56 -7.72 -5.94 0.88
CA GLU A 56 -6.63 -6.87 0.55
C GLU A 56 -5.49 -6.91 1.58
N LEU A 57 -5.41 -5.92 2.47
CA LEU A 57 -4.41 -5.87 3.55
C LEU A 57 -4.99 -6.32 4.88
#